data_AF-A0A2E8I7L7-F1
#
_entry.id   AF-A0A2E8I7L7-F1
#
_cell.length_a   1.000
_cell.length_b   1.000
_cell.length_c   1.000
_cell.angle_alpha   90.00
_cell.angle_beta   90.00
_cell.angle_gamma   90.00
#
_symmetry.space_group_name_H-M   'P 1'
#
loop_
_entity.id
_entity.type
_entity.pdbx_description
1 polymer ?
#
loop_
_entity_poly.entity_id
_entity_poly.type
_entity_poly.pdbx_seq_one_letter_code
_entity_poly.pdbx_strand_id
1 'polypeptide(L)'
;MSQKVLPTLTVDGFVKTVPQTCDYLLAYFFLSQYSQSNMYYGKISSLAYIIQEHGHDEQTMLLRIQSTLTTLFNRYFDSVEASASIDRDKDNAAQYEIITNLNVRRGNVSYSVGRQVSLINSVVQKIVELNNG
;
A
#
# COMPACT_ATOMS: atom_id res chain seq x y z
N MET A 1 26.24 9.70 -3.86
CA MET A 1 24.81 9.34 -3.99
C MET A 1 24.14 9.64 -2.67
N SER A 2 23.11 10.49 -2.64
CA SER A 2 22.39 10.81 -1.38
C SER A 2 21.52 9.62 -0.97
N GLN A 3 21.69 9.14 0.26
CA GLN A 3 20.91 8.01 0.77
C GLN A 3 19.44 8.42 0.95
N LYS A 4 18.53 7.81 0.18
CA LYS A 4 17.08 8.01 0.36
C LYS A 4 16.66 7.35 1.68
N VAL A 5 16.26 8.18 2.65
CA VAL A 5 15.78 7.75 3.98
C VAL A 5 14.32 8.17 4.15
N LEU A 6 13.54 7.37 4.85
CA LEU A 6 12.18 7.73 5.25
C LEU A 6 12.24 8.39 6.64
N PRO A 7 11.94 9.69 6.77
CA PRO A 7 11.77 10.29 8.08
C PRO A 7 10.49 9.74 8.71
N THR A 8 10.57 9.28 9.96
CA THR A 8 9.40 8.82 10.73
C THR A 8 9.28 9.62 12.02
N LEU A 9 8.05 9.78 12.51
CA LEU A 9 7.79 10.34 13.85
C LEU A 9 7.87 9.27 14.95
N THR A 10 8.37 8.07 14.61
CA THR A 10 8.59 6.97 15.56
C THR A 10 9.98 7.07 16.17
N VAL A 11 10.24 6.24 17.20
CA VAL A 11 11.53 6.21 17.94
C VAL A 11 12.73 6.02 17.00
N ASP A 12 12.51 5.44 15.82
CA ASP A 12 13.54 5.18 14.82
C ASP A 12 14.08 6.46 14.14
N GLY A 13 13.31 7.56 14.10
CA GLY A 13 13.65 8.87 13.52
C GLY A 13 13.90 8.87 11.99
N PHE A 14 14.78 8.00 11.50
CA PHE A 14 15.07 7.78 10.07
C PHE A 14 15.16 6.28 9.78
N VAL A 15 14.22 5.78 9.00
CA VAL A 15 14.23 4.38 8.55
C VAL A 15 15.16 4.25 7.35
N LYS A 16 16.17 3.40 7.49
CA LYS A 16 17.27 3.26 6.52
C LYS A 16 17.19 1.97 5.70
N THR A 17 16.61 0.90 6.26
CA THR A 17 16.55 -0.39 5.58
C THR A 17 15.39 -0.44 4.59
N VAL A 18 15.57 -1.18 3.50
CA VAL A 18 14.53 -1.37 2.48
C VAL A 18 13.27 -2.03 3.07
N PRO A 19 13.36 -3.16 3.82
CA PRO A 19 12.18 -3.83 4.36
C PRO A 19 11.38 -2.94 5.31
N GLN A 20 12.05 -2.30 6.28
CA GLN A 20 11.36 -1.41 7.22
C GLN A 20 10.72 -0.22 6.51
N THR A 21 11.37 0.36 5.48
CA THR A 21 10.77 1.45 4.70
C THR A 21 9.47 0.98 4.05
N CYS A 22 9.46 -0.24 3.50
CA CYS A 22 8.25 -0.81 2.91
C CYS A 22 7.13 -1.02 3.94
N ASP A 23 7.45 -1.59 5.10
CA ASP A 23 6.46 -1.84 6.16
C ASP A 23 5.82 -0.54 6.63
N TYR A 24 6.61 0.51 6.89
CA TYR A 24 6.09 1.81 7.29
C TYR A 24 5.19 2.43 6.22
N LEU A 25 5.61 2.42 4.94
CA LEU A 25 4.82 2.99 3.86
C LEU A 25 3.51 2.23 3.60
N LEU A 26 3.55 0.89 3.67
CA LEU A 26 2.34 0.06 3.56
C LEU A 26 1.43 0.28 4.76
N ALA A 27 1.97 0.29 5.98
CA ALA A 27 1.21 0.61 7.18
C ALA A 27 0.53 1.97 7.05
N TYR A 28 1.23 2.99 6.56
CA TYR A 28 0.61 4.29 6.28
C TYR A 28 -0.49 4.19 5.24
N PHE A 29 -0.30 3.46 4.13
CA PHE A 29 -1.32 3.31 3.10
C PHE A 29 -2.59 2.59 3.60
N PHE A 30 -2.43 1.52 4.39
CA PHE A 30 -3.55 0.71 4.87
C PHE A 30 -4.21 1.25 6.14
N LEU A 31 -3.44 1.83 7.06
CA LEU A 31 -3.93 2.28 8.37
C LEU A 31 -4.30 3.75 8.43
N SER A 32 -3.91 4.58 7.44
CA SER A 32 -4.37 5.97 7.40
C SER A 32 -5.87 6.02 7.13
N GLN A 33 -6.64 6.07 8.21
CA GLN A 33 -7.98 6.62 8.17
C GLN A 33 -7.85 8.05 7.64
N TYR A 34 -8.75 8.42 6.73
CA TYR A 34 -8.82 9.68 5.97
C TYR A 34 -8.54 10.98 6.76
N SER A 35 -8.55 10.95 8.11
CA SER A 35 -8.45 12.12 9.00
C SER A 35 -7.05 12.52 9.50
N GLN A 36 -5.96 11.80 9.21
CA GLN A 36 -4.61 12.23 9.66
C GLN A 36 -3.78 12.98 8.62
N SER A 37 -4.30 13.20 7.41
CA SER A 37 -3.53 13.80 6.30
C SER A 37 -3.68 15.32 6.20
N ASN A 38 -3.80 16.05 7.31
CA ASN A 38 -3.81 17.53 7.24
C ASN A 38 -2.47 18.09 6.70
N MET A 39 -1.38 17.32 6.87
CA MET A 39 -0.05 17.67 6.33
C MET A 39 0.15 17.28 4.85
N TYR A 40 -0.75 16.47 4.26
CA TYR A 40 -0.64 15.93 2.90
C TYR A 40 -1.94 16.09 2.08
N TYR A 41 -2.65 17.20 2.27
CA TYR A 41 -3.83 17.58 1.48
C TYR A 41 -3.61 17.28 -0.02
N GLY A 42 -4.30 16.26 -0.53
CA GLY A 42 -4.34 15.87 -1.95
C GLY A 42 -3.15 15.07 -2.51
N LYS A 43 -2.16 14.63 -1.71
CA LYS A 43 -0.94 13.97 -2.26
C LYS A 43 -0.71 12.50 -1.88
N ILE A 44 -1.50 11.93 -0.96
CA ILE A 44 -1.44 10.52 -0.57
C ILE A 44 -2.87 10.05 -0.27
N SER A 45 -3.39 9.14 -1.08
CA SER A 45 -4.70 8.50 -0.88
C SER A 45 -4.52 7.22 -0.07
N SER A 46 -5.35 7.00 0.95
CA SER A 46 -5.35 5.74 1.70
C SER A 46 -6.16 4.67 0.98
N LEU A 47 -5.96 3.40 1.34
CA LEU A 47 -6.78 2.31 0.78
C LEU A 47 -8.27 2.57 1.05
N ALA A 48 -8.62 2.95 2.28
CA ALA A 48 -10.00 3.22 2.67
C ALA A 48 -10.65 4.31 1.81
N TYR A 49 -9.91 5.40 1.52
CA TYR A 49 -10.39 6.47 0.64
C TYR A 49 -10.62 5.98 -0.79
N ILE A 50 -9.69 5.21 -1.35
CA ILE A 50 -9.82 4.67 -2.71
C ILE A 50 -11.03 3.74 -2.82
N ILE A 51 -11.28 2.91 -1.81
CA ILE A 51 -12.46 2.03 -1.76
C ILE A 51 -13.75 2.84 -1.65
N GLN A 52 -13.76 3.90 -0.85
CA GLN A 52 -14.92 4.77 -0.71
C GLN A 52 -15.27 5.48 -2.04
N GLU A 53 -14.28 5.98 -2.77
CA GLU A 53 -14.50 6.71 -4.02
C GLU A 53 -14.76 5.79 -5.22
N HIS A 54 -14.08 4.65 -5.29
CA HIS A 54 -14.04 3.81 -6.48
C HIS A 54 -14.51 2.36 -6.24
N GLY A 55 -15.00 2.01 -5.06
CA GLY A 55 -15.43 0.64 -4.74
C GLY A 55 -16.57 0.10 -5.61
N HIS A 56 -17.28 0.98 -6.33
CA HIS A 56 -18.30 0.61 -7.32
C HIS A 56 -17.73 0.25 -8.71
N ASP A 57 -16.46 0.62 -8.98
CA ASP A 57 -15.74 0.33 -10.22
C ASP A 57 -14.38 -0.29 -9.86
N GLU A 58 -14.36 -1.63 -9.82
CA GLU A 58 -13.19 -2.41 -9.42
C GLU A 58 -11.96 -2.15 -10.28
N GLN A 59 -12.13 -1.97 -11.60
CA GLN A 59 -11.01 -1.74 -12.48
C GLN A 59 -10.36 -0.39 -12.15
N THR A 60 -11.17 0.65 -12.00
CA THR A 60 -10.68 1.97 -11.59
C THR A 60 -10.05 1.93 -10.19
N MET A 61 -10.68 1.22 -9.24
CA MET A 61 -10.16 1.04 -7.88
C MET A 61 -8.76 0.41 -7.89
N LEU A 62 -8.57 -0.70 -8.61
CA LEU A 62 -7.30 -1.40 -8.72
C LEU A 62 -6.21 -0.53 -9.34
N LEU A 63 -6.53 0.19 -10.43
CA LEU A 63 -5.61 1.13 -11.06
C LEU A 63 -5.20 2.27 -10.12
N ARG A 64 -6.13 2.76 -9.29
CA ARG A 64 -5.88 3.81 -8.30
C ARG A 64 -4.99 3.31 -7.16
N ILE A 65 -5.22 2.09 -6.67
CA ILE A 65 -4.35 1.45 -5.66
C ILE A 65 -2.93 1.32 -6.21
N GLN A 66 -2.78 0.76 -7.41
CA GLN A 66 -1.50 0.60 -8.08
C GLN A 66 -0.78 1.95 -8.25
N SER A 67 -1.43 2.93 -8.86
CA SER A 67 -0.85 4.25 -9.10
C SER A 67 -0.44 4.97 -7.81
N THR A 68 -1.25 4.84 -6.76
CA THR A 68 -0.97 5.45 -5.45
C THR A 68 0.23 4.81 -4.77
N LEU A 69 0.30 3.47 -4.74
CA LEU A 69 1.45 2.74 -4.20
C LEU A 69 2.73 3.08 -4.97
N THR A 70 2.68 3.06 -6.31
CA THR A 70 3.82 3.45 -7.15
C THR A 70 4.29 4.87 -6.84
N THR A 71 3.35 5.83 -6.72
CA THR A 71 3.67 7.23 -6.41
C THR A 71 4.26 7.40 -5.01
N LEU A 72 3.72 6.69 -4.02
CA LEU A 72 4.18 6.72 -2.63
C LEU A 72 5.63 6.19 -2.52
N PHE A 73 5.89 5.05 -3.15
CA PHE A 73 7.17 4.35 -3.06
C PHE A 73 8.27 4.95 -3.95
N ASN A 74 7.94 5.53 -5.11
CA ASN A 74 8.93 6.15 -6.00
C ASN A 74 9.72 7.29 -5.34
N ARG A 75 9.21 7.86 -4.24
CA ARG A 75 9.92 8.88 -3.44
C ARG A 75 11.14 8.33 -2.71
N TYR A 76 11.14 7.03 -2.40
CA TYR A 76 12.14 6.40 -1.52
C TYR A 76 12.96 5.30 -2.20
N PHE A 77 12.57 4.88 -3.40
CA PHE A 77 13.21 3.80 -4.15
C PHE A 77 13.65 4.27 -5.54
N ASP A 78 14.48 3.48 -6.21
CA ASP A 78 15.02 3.78 -7.54
C ASP A 78 14.20 3.11 -8.64
N SER A 79 13.57 1.97 -8.34
CA SER A 79 12.56 1.32 -9.18
C SER A 79 11.42 0.83 -8.30
N VAL A 80 10.19 0.93 -8.79
CA VAL A 80 8.98 0.48 -8.11
C VAL A 80 8.01 -0.10 -9.13
N GLU A 81 7.61 -1.34 -8.90
CA GLU A 81 6.54 -2.01 -9.63
C GLU A 81 5.49 -2.44 -8.62
N ALA A 82 4.29 -1.88 -8.74
CA ALA A 82 3.14 -2.26 -7.92
C ALA A 82 2.10 -2.95 -8.80
N SER A 83 1.40 -3.92 -8.24
CA SER A 83 0.20 -4.52 -8.84
C SER A 83 -0.86 -4.73 -7.77
N ALA A 84 -2.12 -4.71 -8.20
CA ALA A 84 -3.27 -4.98 -7.35
C ALA A 84 -4.27 -5.87 -8.10
N SER A 85 -4.87 -6.81 -7.39
CA SER A 85 -5.90 -7.71 -7.91
C SER A 85 -6.98 -7.95 -6.86
N ILE A 86 -8.14 -8.41 -7.30
CA ILE A 86 -9.24 -8.84 -6.42
C ILE A 86 -9.37 -10.35 -6.50
N ASP A 87 -9.42 -11.00 -5.34
CA ASP A 87 -9.92 -12.37 -5.22
C ASP A 87 -11.31 -12.33 -4.59
N ARG A 88 -12.29 -13.00 -5.19
CA ARG A 88 -13.68 -13.00 -4.69
C ARG A 88 -13.98 -14.32 -4.03
N ASP A 89 -14.63 -14.25 -2.88
CA ASP A 89 -15.18 -15.45 -2.26
C ASP A 89 -16.32 -15.97 -3.15
N LYS A 90 -16.23 -17.25 -3.53
CA LYS A 90 -17.23 -17.91 -4.38
C LYS A 90 -18.56 -18.13 -3.66
N ASP A 91 -18.52 -18.19 -2.33
CA ASP A 91 -19.67 -18.49 -1.50
C ASP A 91 -20.33 -17.22 -0.93
N ASN A 92 -19.63 -16.09 -0.96
CA ASN A 92 -20.12 -14.80 -0.48
C ASN A 92 -19.75 -13.65 -1.41
N ALA A 93 -20.68 -13.24 -2.28
CA ALA A 93 -20.47 -12.14 -3.23
C ALA A 93 -20.19 -10.78 -2.57
N ALA A 94 -20.52 -10.61 -1.28
CA ALA A 94 -20.24 -9.38 -0.53
C ALA A 94 -18.82 -9.36 0.09
N GLN A 95 -18.08 -10.46 -0.04
CA GLN A 95 -16.73 -10.62 0.48
C GLN A 95 -15.73 -10.76 -0.66
N TYR A 96 -14.72 -9.90 -0.63
CA TYR A 96 -13.62 -9.94 -1.58
C TYR A 96 -12.33 -9.49 -0.92
N GLU A 97 -11.21 -9.91 -1.48
CA GLU A 97 -9.88 -9.62 -0.97
C GLU A 97 -9.12 -8.82 -2.01
N ILE A 98 -8.49 -7.74 -1.57
CA ILE A 98 -7.57 -6.97 -2.39
C ILE A 98 -6.16 -7.49 -2.11
N ILE A 99 -5.52 -8.06 -3.12
CA ILE A 99 -4.15 -8.51 -3.07
C ILE A 99 -3.28 -7.47 -3.74
N THR A 100 -2.26 -6.99 -3.04
CA THR A 100 -1.27 -6.04 -3.55
C THR A 100 0.11 -6.68 -3.53
N ASN A 101 0.85 -6.54 -4.63
CA ASN A 101 2.24 -6.96 -4.70
C ASN A 101 3.10 -5.76 -5.08
N LEU A 102 4.27 -5.66 -4.45
CA LEU A 102 5.18 -4.54 -4.65
C LEU A 102 6.61 -5.05 -4.75
N ASN A 103 7.26 -4.75 -5.88
CA ASN A 103 8.68 -4.96 -6.08
C ASN A 103 9.39 -3.61 -6.07
N VAL A 104 10.36 -3.43 -5.17
CA VAL A 104 11.14 -2.21 -5.08
C VAL A 104 12.62 -2.49 -5.21
N ARG A 105 13.37 -1.52 -5.74
CA ARG A 105 14.82 -1.58 -5.81
C ARG A 105 15.45 -0.30 -5.26
N ARG A 106 16.49 -0.45 -4.43
CA ARG A 106 17.37 0.65 -3.98
C ARG A 106 18.83 0.22 -4.19
N GLY A 107 19.53 0.87 -5.11
CA GLY A 107 20.84 0.41 -5.58
C GLY A 107 20.79 -1.02 -6.13
N ASN A 108 21.57 -1.92 -5.56
CA ASN A 108 21.63 -3.35 -5.95
C ASN A 108 20.71 -4.25 -5.10
N VAL A 109 19.93 -3.68 -4.18
CA VAL A 109 19.00 -4.44 -3.34
C VAL A 109 17.60 -4.34 -3.92
N SER A 110 17.05 -5.49 -4.31
CA SER A 110 15.63 -5.63 -4.64
C SER A 110 14.90 -6.28 -3.47
N TYR A 111 13.66 -5.89 -3.25
CA TYR A 111 12.80 -6.43 -2.21
C TYR A 111 11.37 -6.50 -2.70
N SER A 112 10.71 -7.61 -2.42
CA SER A 112 9.34 -7.88 -2.82
C SER A 112 8.48 -8.06 -1.58
N VAL A 113 7.33 -7.41 -1.56
CA VAL A 113 6.36 -7.50 -0.47
C VAL A 113 4.95 -7.64 -1.03
N GLY A 114 4.23 -8.65 -0.54
CA GLY A 114 2.82 -8.86 -0.82
C GLY A 114 1.97 -8.57 0.41
N ARG A 115 0.80 -7.95 0.22
CA ARG A 115 -0.20 -7.73 1.27
C ARG A 115 -1.59 -8.07 0.74
N GLN A 116 -2.37 -8.77 1.55
CA GLN A 116 -3.75 -9.13 1.28
C GLN A 116 -4.66 -8.41 2.28
N VAL A 117 -5.71 -7.77 1.77
CA VAL A 117 -6.70 -7.05 2.58
C VAL A 117 -8.07 -7.65 2.33
N SER A 118 -8.64 -8.30 3.33
CA SER A 118 -9.98 -8.88 3.25
C SER A 118 -11.03 -7.82 3.56
N LEU A 119 -12.04 -7.72 2.69
CA LEU A 119 -13.13 -6.77 2.78
C LEU A 119 -14.47 -7.49 2.85
N ILE A 120 -15.36 -6.98 3.69
CA ILE A 120 -16.77 -7.39 3.75
C ILE A 120 -17.60 -6.12 3.66
N ASN A 121 -18.53 -6.05 2.70
CA ASN A 121 -19.36 -4.87 2.45
C ASN A 121 -18.54 -3.57 2.30
N SER A 122 -17.39 -3.64 1.60
CA SER A 122 -16.45 -2.53 1.44
C SER A 122 -15.80 -2.01 2.72
N VAL A 123 -15.94 -2.73 3.84
CA VAL A 123 -15.27 -2.43 5.11
C VAL A 123 -14.07 -3.35 5.27
N VAL A 124 -12.90 -2.77 5.56
CA VAL A 124 -11.66 -3.52 5.84
C VAL A 124 -11.85 -4.34 7.12
N GLN A 125 -11.73 -5.66 7.01
CA GLN A 125 -11.88 -6.58 8.16
C GLN A 125 -10.53 -7.07 8.67
N LYS A 126 -9.61 -7.37 7.74
CA LYS A 126 -8.33 -7.99 8.06
C LYS A 126 -7.26 -7.60 7.05
N ILE A 127 -6.05 -7.37 7.53
CA ILE A 127 -4.86 -7.16 6.69
C ILE A 127 -3.87 -8.28 7.04
N VAL A 128 -3.36 -8.97 6.01
CA VAL A 128 -2.44 -10.10 6.13
C VAL A 128 -1.20 -9.85 5.28
N GLU A 129 -0.04 -10.19 5.82
CA GLU A 129 1.21 -10.18 5.09
C GLU A 129 1.35 -11.46 4.26
N LEU A 130 1.60 -11.33 2.96
CA LEU A 130 1.93 -12.45 2.11
C LEU A 130 3.45 -12.61 2.10
N ASN A 131 3.96 -13.50 2.95
CA ASN A 131 5.35 -13.95 2.86
C ASN A 131 5.47 -14.93 1.70
N ASN A 132 5.99 -14.46 0.57
CA ASN A 132 6.61 -15.35 -0.40
C ASN A 132 8.00 -15.68 0.14
N GLY A 133 8.14 -16.90 0.66
CA GLY A 133 9.42 -17.45 1.13
C GLY A 133 10.49 -17.47 0.07
#